data_AF-B7ATK5-F1
#
_entry.id   AF-B7ATK5-F1
#
_cell.length_a   1.000
_cell.length_b   1.000
_cell.length_c   1.000
_cell.angle_alpha   90.00
_cell.angle_beta   90.00
_cell.angle_gamma   90.00
#
_symmetry.space_group_name_H-M   'P 1'
#
loop_
_entity.id
_entity.type
_entity.pdbx_description
1 polymer ?
#
loop_
_entity_poly.entity_id
_entity_poly.type
_entity_poly.pdbx_seq_one_letter_code
_entity_poly.pdbx_strand_id
1 'polypeptide(L)'
;MLQITRNYICLEELYNMKKTKIICTMGPNTNDRELVKQMALAGMDIARFNFSHGDHEEQKGRVDIIKSVRDELGIPIAMLLDTKGPEIRTGVLKDDIKLDIKDGQKFTLTTRNIVGNENEVSITYSGLPADVSKGNVILIDDGLIELHVEEVVNGTDIVCKVINGGLLGQKKGVNVPNVSIRLPAITDKDKDDILFAIEQGYDFIAASFVRNAACIQEIKEILWSHDCDIPVIAKIENAEGIANIDEIIKVSDGIMVARGDMGVEIPAQDVPHIQKMIIKKCNAAYKPVITATQMLDSMMRNPRPTRAEVTDVANAIYDGTDAVMLSGETAQGKYPLEAVKMMAQVAETTEQHLDLHLLENAKLHSRRGISSAVSNAAVSTAASLNAKAIICPTMSGFTARLISKLKPAQTIIGASPNEDVLRKMQLYWGVRPLKTAQERSSDMIFQHAIDVAENAGYIEEGDTVVMTGGVATSPTSSRRGLTNMIRVQSV
;
A
#
# COMPACT_ATOMS: atom_id res chain seq x y z
N MET A 1 -23.50 2.87 35.24
CA MET A 1 -22.77 4.15 35.34
C MET A 1 -21.32 3.81 35.66
N LEU A 2 -20.57 3.40 34.64
CA LEU A 2 -19.14 3.09 34.72
C LEU A 2 -18.46 4.11 33.80
N GLN A 3 -17.66 5.00 34.40
CA GLN A 3 -16.87 6.01 33.72
C GLN A 3 -15.91 5.34 32.73
N ILE A 4 -16.23 5.39 31.44
CA ILE A 4 -15.26 5.21 30.36
C ILE A 4 -14.88 6.62 29.89
N THR A 5 -14.19 7.37 30.74
CA THR A 5 -13.43 8.54 30.31
C THR A 5 -12.00 8.08 30.07
N ARG A 6 -11.77 7.43 28.93
CA ARG A 6 -10.43 7.41 28.34
C ARG A 6 -10.18 8.83 27.84
N ASN A 7 -9.11 9.46 28.31
CA ASN A 7 -8.64 10.74 27.81
C ASN A 7 -8.26 10.57 26.33
N TYR A 8 -9.22 10.78 25.43
CA TYR A 8 -8.91 11.08 24.05
C TYR A 8 -8.19 12.42 24.06
N ILE A 9 -6.99 12.46 23.50
CA ILE A 9 -6.33 13.73 23.20
C ILE A 9 -7.33 14.57 22.42
N CYS A 10 -7.57 15.81 22.85
CA CYS A 10 -8.45 16.74 22.14
C CYS A 10 -7.94 16.85 20.70
N LEU A 11 -8.70 16.30 19.75
CA LEU A 11 -8.31 16.18 18.34
C LEU A 11 -8.13 17.55 17.67
N GLU A 12 -8.59 18.63 18.31
CA GLU A 12 -8.41 20.02 17.85
C GLU A 12 -6.94 20.49 17.82
N GLU A 13 -6.04 19.91 18.64
CA GLU A 13 -4.60 20.26 18.58
C GLU A 13 -3.81 19.39 17.59
N LEU A 14 -4.40 18.29 17.12
CA LEU A 14 -3.85 17.40 16.09
C LEU A 14 -4.50 17.72 14.74
N TYR A 15 -4.34 18.97 14.26
CA TYR A 15 -4.64 19.33 12.88
C TYR A 15 -3.69 18.55 11.94
N ASN A 16 -4.07 17.31 11.65
CA ASN A 16 -3.71 16.70 10.39
C ASN A 16 -5.02 16.33 9.66
N MET A 17 -5.57 17.32 8.96
CA MET A 17 -6.83 17.22 8.24
C MET A 17 -6.70 16.45 6.91
N LYS A 18 -5.50 15.92 6.63
CA LYS A 18 -5.22 15.17 5.40
C LYS A 18 -6.19 14.01 5.18
N LYS A 19 -6.69 13.89 3.96
CA LYS A 19 -7.51 12.76 3.52
C LYS A 19 -6.64 11.61 3.01
N THR A 20 -5.54 11.93 2.35
CA THR A 20 -4.54 10.96 1.88
C THR A 20 -3.82 10.34 3.05
N LYS A 21 -3.69 9.02 3.00
CA LYS A 21 -3.08 8.20 4.05
C LYS A 21 -1.57 8.15 3.86
N ILE A 22 -0.82 8.02 4.95
CA ILE A 22 0.64 7.95 4.94
C ILE A 22 1.08 6.61 5.50
N ILE A 23 1.85 5.89 4.70
CA ILE A 23 2.49 4.63 5.07
C ILE A 23 3.96 4.92 5.36
N CYS A 24 4.44 4.54 6.53
CA CYS A 24 5.84 4.71 6.93
C CYS A 24 6.50 3.34 7.07
N THR A 25 7.64 3.16 6.42
CA THR A 25 8.40 1.91 6.55
C THR A 25 9.19 1.91 7.86
N MET A 26 9.08 0.80 8.58
CA MET A 26 9.80 0.52 9.80
C MET A 26 11.20 -0.02 9.47
N GLY A 27 12.20 0.40 10.23
CA GLY A 27 13.60 0.02 10.07
C GLY A 27 14.43 0.39 11.30
N PRO A 28 15.76 0.48 11.19
CA PRO A 28 16.65 0.79 12.30
C PRO A 28 16.27 2.04 13.11
N ASN A 29 15.84 3.13 12.46
CA ASN A 29 15.42 4.35 13.18
C ASN A 29 14.16 4.13 14.00
N THR A 30 13.24 3.31 13.50
CA THR A 30 11.93 3.09 14.12
C THR A 30 11.97 1.98 15.17
N ASN A 31 13.17 1.64 15.66
CA ASN A 31 13.36 0.86 16.89
C ASN A 31 13.24 1.76 18.13
N ASP A 32 13.21 3.09 17.95
CA ASP A 32 12.87 4.06 18.99
C ASP A 32 11.35 4.27 19.07
N ARG A 33 10.76 3.88 20.21
CA ARG A 33 9.33 4.03 20.48
C ARG A 33 8.87 5.49 20.47
N GLU A 34 9.65 6.42 21.02
CA GLU A 34 9.25 7.82 21.10
C GLU A 34 9.23 8.47 19.72
N LEU A 35 10.18 8.12 18.85
CA LEU A 35 10.14 8.52 17.45
C LEU A 35 8.88 7.98 16.75
N VAL A 36 8.53 6.71 16.95
CA VAL A 36 7.32 6.10 16.38
C VAL A 36 6.05 6.82 16.85
N LYS A 37 5.98 7.17 18.14
CA LYS A 37 4.89 7.99 18.70
C LYS A 37 4.83 9.36 18.03
N GLN A 38 5.96 10.03 17.85
CA GLN A 38 6.02 11.33 17.16
C GLN A 38 5.59 11.23 15.70
N MET A 39 5.97 10.16 14.98
CA MET A 39 5.52 9.92 13.60
C MET A 39 4.01 9.64 13.53
N ALA A 40 3.45 8.90 14.48
CA ALA A 40 2.01 8.69 14.59
C ALA A 40 1.26 10.01 14.74
N LEU A 41 1.70 10.87 15.66
CA LEU A 41 1.13 12.20 15.86
C LEU A 41 1.34 13.12 14.66
N ALA A 42 2.44 12.96 13.93
CA ALA A 42 2.73 13.72 12.71
C ALA A 42 1.90 13.28 11.49
N GLY A 43 1.21 12.14 11.54
CA GLY A 43 0.29 11.71 10.48
C GLY A 43 0.52 10.32 9.89
N MET A 44 1.36 9.48 10.48
CA MET A 44 1.48 8.07 10.07
C MET A 44 0.17 7.31 10.34
N ASP A 45 -0.46 6.76 9.30
CA ASP A 45 -1.67 5.93 9.43
C ASP A 45 -1.34 4.43 9.44
N ILE A 46 -0.29 4.02 8.70
CA ILE A 46 0.10 2.62 8.52
C ILE A 46 1.61 2.45 8.69
N ALA A 47 2.04 1.47 9.48
CA ALA A 47 3.41 1.03 9.62
C ALA A 47 3.69 -0.15 8.67
N ARG A 48 4.61 0.03 7.73
CA ARG A 48 5.07 -1.01 6.77
C ARG A 48 6.28 -1.74 7.32
N PHE A 49 6.25 -3.07 7.27
CA PHE A 49 7.33 -3.96 7.67
C PHE A 49 7.86 -4.66 6.43
N ASN A 50 9.11 -4.38 6.06
CA ASN A 50 9.72 -4.93 4.86
C ASN A 50 10.46 -6.24 5.17
N PHE A 51 9.89 -7.38 4.76
CA PHE A 51 10.45 -8.71 5.05
C PHE A 51 11.55 -9.16 4.08
N SER A 52 11.96 -8.29 3.16
CA SER A 52 13.25 -8.43 2.45
C SER A 52 14.45 -8.33 3.39
N HIS A 53 14.27 -7.76 4.59
CA HIS A 53 15.29 -7.58 5.61
C HIS A 53 14.77 -7.94 7.02
N GLY A 54 15.71 -8.27 7.91
CA GLY A 54 15.38 -8.65 9.29
C GLY A 54 14.75 -10.04 9.39
N ASP A 55 14.91 -10.66 10.56
CA ASP A 55 14.23 -11.90 10.91
C ASP A 55 12.91 -11.62 11.65
N HIS A 56 12.15 -12.67 11.94
CA HIS A 56 10.87 -12.55 12.64
C HIS A 56 11.01 -11.97 14.05
N GLU A 57 12.13 -12.20 14.75
CA GLU A 57 12.36 -11.64 16.08
C GLU A 57 12.53 -10.11 16.02
N GLU A 58 13.33 -9.62 15.07
CA GLU A 58 13.50 -8.19 14.83
C GLU A 58 12.18 -7.52 14.43
N GLN A 59 11.42 -8.15 13.53
CA GLN A 59 10.12 -7.62 13.11
C GLN A 59 9.10 -7.63 14.27
N LYS A 60 9.12 -8.66 15.12
CA LYS A 60 8.28 -8.75 16.32
C LYS A 60 8.53 -7.59 17.29
N GLY A 61 9.79 -7.23 17.53
CA GLY A 61 10.11 -6.07 18.39
C GLY A 61 9.46 -4.77 17.91
N ARG A 62 9.44 -4.53 16.59
CA ARG A 62 8.77 -3.37 15.98
C ARG A 62 7.25 -3.46 16.05
N VAL A 63 6.67 -4.66 15.91
CA VAL A 63 5.24 -4.90 16.10
C VAL A 63 4.80 -4.51 17.51
N ASP A 64 5.57 -4.92 18.51
CA ASP A 64 5.25 -4.64 19.91
C ASP A 64 5.34 -3.14 20.22
N ILE A 65 6.29 -2.42 19.60
CA ILE A 65 6.35 -0.94 19.64
C ILE A 65 5.06 -0.33 19.08
N ILE A 66 4.63 -0.72 17.87
CA ILE A 66 3.42 -0.17 17.24
C ILE A 66 2.18 -0.43 18.07
N LYS A 67 2.02 -1.64 18.61
CA LYS A 67 0.91 -1.98 19.51
C LYS A 67 0.91 -1.10 20.76
N SER A 68 2.08 -0.89 21.37
CA SER A 68 2.20 -0.04 22.57
C SER A 68 1.86 1.44 22.30
N VAL A 69 2.24 1.98 21.13
CA VAL A 69 1.92 3.36 20.73
C VAL A 69 0.43 3.49 20.39
N ARG A 70 -0.14 2.49 19.71
CA ARG A 70 -1.58 2.39 19.42
C ARG A 70 -2.41 2.42 20.70
N ASP A 71 -2.01 1.65 21.72
CA ASP A 71 -2.71 1.59 23.01
C ASP A 71 -2.60 2.90 23.80
N GLU A 72 -1.43 3.55 23.77
CA GLU A 72 -1.21 4.83 24.45
C GLU A 72 -2.02 5.97 23.81
N LEU A 73 -1.98 6.09 22.47
CA LEU A 73 -2.59 7.21 21.77
C LEU A 73 -4.08 7.00 21.46
N GLY A 74 -4.56 5.76 21.49
CA GLY A 74 -5.92 5.42 21.05
C GLY A 74 -6.16 5.61 19.54
N ILE A 75 -5.08 5.75 18.75
CA ILE A 75 -5.13 5.92 17.30
C ILE A 75 -4.96 4.54 16.64
N PRO A 76 -5.85 4.11 15.72
CA PRO A 76 -5.81 2.76 15.18
C PRO A 76 -4.78 2.65 14.04
N ILE A 77 -3.49 2.87 14.32
CA ILE A 77 -2.38 2.72 13.36
C ILE A 77 -2.39 1.28 12.83
N ALA A 78 -2.43 1.08 11.52
CA ALA A 78 -2.45 -0.26 10.93
C ALA A 78 -1.03 -0.81 10.70
N MET A 79 -0.90 -2.13 10.60
CA MET A 79 0.36 -2.81 10.24
C MET A 79 0.25 -3.48 8.87
N LEU A 80 1.21 -3.21 7.99
CA LEU A 80 1.32 -3.79 6.65
C LEU A 80 2.59 -4.62 6.55
N LEU A 81 2.46 -5.91 6.30
CA LEU A 81 3.58 -6.79 5.96
C LEU A 81 3.86 -6.67 4.47
N ASP A 82 5.09 -6.38 4.08
CA ASP A 82 5.53 -6.40 2.68
C ASP A 82 6.42 -7.62 2.45
N THR A 83 5.90 -8.55 1.66
CA THR A 83 6.57 -9.81 1.32
C THR A 83 7.83 -9.54 0.50
N LYS A 84 8.81 -10.43 0.60
CA LYS A 84 10.02 -10.30 -0.21
C LYS A 84 9.72 -10.61 -1.68
N GLY A 85 8.91 -11.64 -1.91
CA GLY A 85 8.55 -12.12 -3.22
C GLY A 85 9.67 -12.89 -3.93
N PRO A 86 9.34 -13.48 -5.08
CA PRO A 86 10.29 -14.18 -5.92
C PRO A 86 11.18 -13.18 -6.67
N GLU A 87 12.51 -13.32 -6.54
CA GLU A 87 13.49 -12.44 -7.18
C GLU A 87 14.64 -13.26 -7.78
N ILE A 88 15.24 -12.73 -8.85
CA ILE A 88 16.48 -13.26 -9.40
C ILE A 88 17.62 -12.39 -8.87
N ARG A 89 18.68 -13.02 -8.38
CA ARG A 89 19.89 -12.34 -7.95
C ARG A 89 21.13 -12.96 -8.57
N THR A 90 22.19 -12.16 -8.68
CA THR A 90 23.54 -12.67 -8.94
C THR A 90 24.07 -13.43 -7.72
N GLY A 91 25.08 -14.27 -7.95
CA GLY A 91 25.72 -15.05 -6.90
C GLY A 91 26.72 -14.25 -6.09
N VAL A 92 27.61 -15.00 -5.43
CA VAL A 92 28.70 -14.45 -4.63
C VAL A 92 29.90 -14.09 -5.50
N LEU A 93 30.65 -13.07 -5.10
CA LEU A 93 31.90 -12.65 -5.73
C LEU A 93 33.07 -12.97 -4.80
N LYS A 94 34.26 -13.13 -5.39
CA LYS A 94 35.46 -13.45 -4.61
C LYS A 94 35.84 -12.27 -3.70
N ASP A 95 36.11 -12.57 -2.43
CA ASP A 95 36.63 -11.63 -1.41
C ASP A 95 35.78 -10.36 -1.18
N ASP A 96 34.49 -10.38 -1.52
CA ASP A 96 33.56 -9.23 -1.47
C ASP A 96 34.01 -8.00 -2.28
N ILE A 97 34.89 -8.23 -3.25
CA ILE A 97 35.39 -7.19 -4.14
C ILE A 97 34.35 -6.95 -5.24
N LYS A 98 33.99 -5.67 -5.44
CA LYS A 98 33.16 -5.27 -6.57
C LYS A 98 33.95 -5.44 -7.87
N LEU A 99 33.33 -6.06 -8.86
CA LEU A 99 33.94 -6.30 -10.16
C LEU A 99 33.57 -5.18 -11.13
N ASP A 100 34.56 -4.64 -11.83
CA ASP A 100 34.35 -3.63 -12.86
C ASP A 100 34.01 -4.33 -14.19
N ILE A 101 32.72 -4.34 -14.53
CA ILE A 101 32.20 -4.94 -15.76
C ILE A 101 32.27 -3.88 -16.87
N LYS A 102 33.00 -4.15 -17.94
CA LYS A 102 33.32 -3.15 -18.98
C LYS A 102 32.36 -3.17 -20.16
N ASP A 103 32.10 -2.00 -20.72
CA ASP A 103 31.32 -1.84 -21.95
C ASP A 103 31.87 -2.71 -23.10
N GLY A 104 30.96 -3.38 -23.80
CA GLY A 104 31.26 -4.20 -24.98
C GLY A 104 31.89 -5.55 -24.70
N GLN A 105 32.27 -5.88 -23.44
CA GLN A 105 32.83 -7.19 -23.12
C GLN A 105 31.77 -8.29 -23.16
N LYS A 106 32.22 -9.54 -23.32
CA LYS A 106 31.35 -10.70 -23.13
C LYS A 106 31.26 -11.03 -21.65
N PHE A 107 30.05 -11.27 -21.17
CA PHE A 107 29.78 -11.61 -19.78
C PHE A 107 28.74 -12.72 -19.72
N THR A 108 28.98 -13.74 -18.90
CA THR A 108 28.11 -14.93 -18.82
C THR A 108 27.36 -14.97 -17.51
N LEU A 109 26.03 -15.07 -17.58
CA LEU A 109 25.20 -15.44 -16.43
C LEU A 109 25.01 -16.95 -16.45
N THR A 110 25.30 -17.63 -15.35
CA THR A 110 25.22 -19.09 -15.31
C THR A 110 24.41 -19.63 -14.14
N THR A 111 23.75 -20.77 -14.34
CA THR A 111 23.07 -21.49 -13.25
C THR A 111 24.01 -22.44 -12.49
N ARG A 112 25.27 -22.56 -12.93
CA ARG A 112 26.31 -23.33 -12.26
C ARG A 112 26.69 -22.69 -10.92
N ASN A 113 27.00 -23.50 -9.91
CA ASN A 113 27.46 -23.01 -8.62
C ASN A 113 28.94 -22.58 -8.70
N ILE A 114 29.16 -21.30 -9.01
CA ILE A 114 30.49 -20.70 -9.12
C ILE A 114 30.59 -19.40 -8.32
N VAL A 115 31.82 -19.04 -7.95
CA VAL A 115 32.16 -17.70 -7.47
C VAL A 115 32.39 -16.80 -8.67
N GLY A 116 31.67 -15.68 -8.74
CA GLY A 116 31.73 -14.76 -9.86
C GLY A 116 33.09 -14.10 -10.04
N ASN A 117 33.43 -13.80 -11.28
CA ASN A 117 34.64 -13.11 -11.73
C ASN A 117 34.31 -12.14 -12.88
N GLU A 118 35.31 -11.48 -13.45
CA GLU A 118 35.12 -10.46 -14.50
C GLU A 118 34.41 -10.94 -15.77
N ASN A 119 34.32 -12.27 -15.99
CA ASN A 119 33.75 -12.87 -17.21
C ASN A 119 32.44 -13.63 -16.96
N GLU A 120 32.19 -14.12 -15.75
CA GLU A 120 30.99 -14.90 -15.45
C GLU A 120 30.53 -14.76 -13.99
N VAL A 121 29.22 -14.85 -13.76
CA VAL A 121 28.62 -14.87 -12.42
C VAL A 121 27.44 -15.83 -12.38
N SER A 122 27.25 -16.49 -11.23
CA SER A 122 26.09 -17.34 -11.00
C SER A 122 24.80 -16.52 -10.81
N ILE A 123 23.64 -17.12 -11.07
CA ILE A 123 22.32 -16.55 -10.79
C ILE A 123 21.47 -17.51 -9.96
N THR A 124 20.55 -16.96 -9.14
CA THR A 124 19.73 -17.76 -8.21
C THR A 124 18.59 -18.53 -8.88
N TYR A 125 18.14 -18.11 -10.07
CA TYR A 125 17.01 -18.73 -10.76
C TYR A 125 17.48 -19.64 -11.90
N SER A 126 17.40 -20.95 -11.66
CA SER A 126 17.83 -21.98 -12.60
C SER A 126 17.00 -22.06 -13.89
N GLY A 127 15.78 -21.50 -13.90
CA GLY A 127 14.91 -21.46 -15.07
C GLY A 127 15.27 -20.34 -16.06
N LEU A 128 16.11 -19.37 -15.68
CA LEU A 128 16.35 -18.19 -16.54
C LEU A 128 16.87 -18.54 -17.94
N PRO A 129 17.81 -19.49 -18.14
CA PRO A 129 18.29 -19.85 -19.47
C PRO A 129 17.19 -20.35 -20.41
N ALA A 130 16.08 -20.88 -19.88
CA ALA A 130 14.93 -21.35 -20.66
C ALA A 130 13.87 -20.25 -20.89
N ASP A 131 13.95 -19.15 -20.14
CA ASP A 131 13.03 -18.01 -20.24
C ASP A 131 13.56 -16.95 -21.21
N VAL A 132 14.88 -16.84 -21.39
CA VAL A 132 15.52 -15.85 -22.28
C VAL A 132 15.89 -16.41 -23.65
N SER A 133 16.02 -15.50 -24.61
CA SER A 133 16.40 -15.76 -25.99
C SER A 133 17.31 -14.65 -26.52
N LYS A 134 17.98 -14.92 -27.64
CA LYS A 134 18.86 -13.94 -28.29
C LYS A 134 18.14 -12.61 -28.52
N GLY A 135 18.78 -11.51 -28.10
CA GLY A 135 18.24 -10.15 -28.19
C GLY A 135 17.42 -9.70 -26.98
N ASN A 136 17.13 -10.58 -26.02
CA ASN A 136 16.58 -10.12 -24.74
C ASN A 136 17.59 -9.28 -23.96
N VAL A 137 17.08 -8.35 -23.18
CA VAL A 137 17.85 -7.47 -22.29
C VAL A 137 17.80 -8.04 -20.88
N ILE A 138 18.95 -8.08 -20.22
CA ILE A 138 19.06 -8.42 -18.80
C ILE A 138 19.69 -7.22 -18.09
N LEU A 139 19.03 -6.79 -17.03
CA LEU A 139 19.41 -5.65 -16.20
C LEU A 139 19.91 -6.17 -14.85
N ILE A 140 21.01 -5.61 -14.34
CA ILE A 140 21.57 -5.98 -13.04
C ILE A 140 21.75 -4.73 -12.18
N ASP A 141 21.44 -4.87 -10.88
CA ASP A 141 21.56 -3.82 -9.86
C ASP A 141 20.70 -2.60 -10.22
N ASP A 142 19.38 -2.81 -10.26
CA ASP A 142 18.37 -1.78 -10.58
C ASP A 142 18.58 -1.11 -11.96
N GLY A 143 19.10 -1.88 -12.92
CA GLY A 143 19.36 -1.41 -14.28
C GLY A 143 20.69 -0.66 -14.47
N LEU A 144 21.56 -0.64 -13.45
CA LEU A 144 22.88 -0.02 -13.58
C LEU A 144 23.76 -0.72 -14.62
N ILE A 145 23.69 -2.05 -14.72
CA ILE A 145 24.41 -2.83 -15.72
C ILE A 145 23.39 -3.40 -16.71
N GLU A 146 23.61 -3.16 -18.00
CA GLU A 146 22.76 -3.65 -19.09
C GLU A 146 23.50 -4.69 -19.93
N LEU A 147 22.89 -5.86 -20.07
CA LEU A 147 23.40 -6.99 -20.84
C LEU A 147 22.42 -7.34 -21.97
N HIS A 148 22.93 -7.62 -23.16
CA HIS A 148 22.13 -8.15 -24.27
C HIS A 148 22.49 -9.62 -24.49
N VAL A 149 21.49 -10.50 -24.46
CA VAL A 149 21.69 -11.94 -24.66
C VAL A 149 22.13 -12.22 -26.11
N GLU A 150 23.31 -12.83 -26.26
CA GLU A 150 23.81 -13.30 -27.57
C GLU A 150 23.32 -14.72 -27.87
N GLU A 151 23.45 -15.62 -26.89
CA GLU A 151 23.06 -17.04 -27.00
C GLU A 151 22.91 -17.70 -25.62
N VAL A 152 22.20 -18.84 -25.59
CA VAL A 152 22.12 -19.73 -24.43
C VAL A 152 22.85 -21.03 -24.78
N VAL A 153 23.82 -21.41 -23.95
CA VAL A 153 24.72 -22.54 -24.18
C VAL A 153 24.48 -23.60 -23.11
N ASN A 154 24.40 -24.88 -23.53
CA ASN A 154 24.27 -26.05 -22.66
C ASN A 154 23.07 -26.02 -21.69
N GLY A 155 22.09 -25.14 -21.90
CA GLY A 155 20.93 -24.96 -21.01
C GLY A 155 21.25 -24.32 -19.66
N THR A 156 22.49 -23.86 -19.42
CA THR A 156 22.92 -23.27 -18.14
C THR A 156 23.49 -21.87 -18.28
N ASP A 157 24.13 -21.58 -19.41
CA ASP A 157 24.97 -20.39 -19.58
C ASP A 157 24.31 -19.43 -20.56
N ILE A 158 24.06 -18.21 -20.11
CA ILE A 158 23.50 -17.12 -20.89
C ILE A 158 24.65 -16.19 -21.24
N VAL A 159 25.16 -16.31 -22.46
CA VAL A 159 26.26 -15.49 -22.95
C VAL A 159 25.69 -14.16 -23.40
N CYS A 160 26.17 -13.08 -22.79
CA CYS A 160 25.69 -11.73 -23.06
C CYS A 160 26.84 -10.84 -23.55
N LYS A 161 26.46 -9.78 -24.28
CA LYS A 161 27.30 -8.62 -24.51
C LYS A 161 26.92 -7.52 -23.52
N VAL A 162 27.90 -6.96 -22.83
CA VAL A 162 27.70 -5.80 -21.96
C VAL A 162 27.45 -4.57 -22.83
N ILE A 163 26.33 -3.90 -22.62
CA ILE A 163 25.99 -2.65 -23.30
C ILE A 163 26.38 -1.46 -22.43
N ASN A 164 25.99 -1.50 -21.16
CA ASN A 164 26.39 -0.54 -20.14
C ASN A 164 27.03 -1.30 -18.98
N GLY A 165 28.30 -1.04 -18.75
CA GLY A 165 29.09 -1.61 -17.68
C GLY A 165 28.87 -0.93 -16.33
N GLY A 166 29.61 -1.39 -15.32
CA GLY A 166 29.53 -0.85 -13.98
C GLY A 166 30.11 -1.77 -12.91
N LEU A 167 30.07 -1.31 -11.66
CA LEU A 167 30.57 -2.05 -10.51
C LEU A 167 29.53 -3.10 -10.06
N LEU A 168 29.76 -4.35 -10.42
CA LEU A 168 28.95 -5.48 -9.95
C LEU A 168 29.33 -5.84 -8.51
N GLY A 169 28.34 -5.76 -7.60
CA GLY A 169 28.45 -6.31 -6.25
C GLY A 169 27.90 -7.73 -6.13
N GLN A 170 27.89 -8.27 -4.92
CA GLN A 170 27.27 -9.57 -4.64
C GLN A 170 25.75 -9.48 -4.55
N LYS A 171 25.07 -10.58 -4.90
CA LYS A 171 23.62 -10.75 -4.65
C LYS A 171 22.78 -9.58 -5.17
N LYS A 172 23.15 -9.04 -6.33
CA LYS A 172 22.45 -7.92 -6.97
C LYS A 172 21.22 -8.41 -7.70
N GLY A 173 20.15 -7.62 -7.68
CA GLY A 173 18.91 -7.93 -8.39
C GLY A 173 19.16 -8.09 -9.89
N VAL A 174 18.45 -9.02 -10.51
CA VAL A 174 18.48 -9.28 -11.95
C VAL A 174 17.04 -9.16 -12.48
N ASN A 175 16.86 -8.30 -13.48
CA ASN A 175 15.58 -8.01 -14.10
C ASN A 175 15.65 -8.32 -15.59
N VAL A 176 14.54 -8.77 -16.18
CA VAL A 176 14.51 -9.20 -17.59
C VAL A 176 13.27 -8.63 -18.26
N PRO A 177 13.35 -7.36 -18.70
CA PRO A 177 12.23 -6.66 -19.32
C PRO A 177 11.64 -7.44 -20.50
N ASN A 178 10.31 -7.38 -20.63
CA ASN A 178 9.55 -7.97 -21.74
C ASN A 178 9.67 -9.50 -21.88
N VAL A 179 10.11 -10.20 -20.83
CA VAL A 179 10.14 -11.66 -20.77
C VAL A 179 9.21 -12.14 -19.66
N SER A 180 8.38 -13.15 -19.95
CA SER A 180 7.57 -13.79 -18.90
C SER A 180 8.45 -14.75 -18.11
N ILE A 181 8.69 -14.38 -16.85
CA ILE A 181 9.57 -15.13 -15.95
C ILE A 181 8.74 -16.16 -15.17
N ARG A 182 9.09 -17.43 -15.29
CA ARG A 182 8.38 -18.57 -14.68
C ARG A 182 8.78 -18.83 -13.23
N LEU A 183 8.92 -17.76 -12.45
CA LEU A 183 9.07 -17.86 -11.00
C LEU A 183 7.77 -18.30 -10.34
N PRO A 184 7.81 -18.93 -9.15
CA PRO A 184 6.61 -19.15 -8.35
C PRO A 184 5.94 -17.82 -8.00
N ALA A 185 4.67 -17.84 -7.57
CA ALA A 185 4.00 -16.62 -7.13
C ALA A 185 4.53 -16.11 -5.78
N ILE A 186 4.80 -17.02 -4.86
CA ILE A 186 5.37 -16.76 -3.54
C ILE A 186 6.48 -17.75 -3.24
N THR A 187 7.46 -17.34 -2.45
CA THR A 187 8.55 -18.20 -1.98
C THR A 187 8.16 -18.93 -0.69
N ASP A 188 8.92 -19.95 -0.28
CA ASP A 188 8.67 -20.60 1.02
C ASP A 188 8.89 -19.64 2.19
N LYS A 189 9.85 -18.70 2.06
CA LYS A 189 10.01 -17.60 3.01
C LYS A 189 8.76 -16.72 3.08
N ASP A 190 8.16 -16.38 1.94
CA ASP A 190 6.94 -15.56 1.94
C ASP A 190 5.79 -16.29 2.64
N LYS A 191 5.69 -17.62 2.50
CA LYS A 191 4.70 -18.42 3.25
C LYS A 191 4.93 -18.31 4.75
N ASP A 192 6.17 -18.49 5.22
CA ASP A 192 6.52 -18.35 6.63
C ASP A 192 6.23 -16.93 7.15
N ASP A 193 6.53 -15.91 6.35
CA ASP A 193 6.23 -14.51 6.66
C ASP A 193 4.71 -14.24 6.74
N ILE A 194 3.90 -14.86 5.88
CA ILE A 194 2.43 -14.78 5.93
C ILE A 194 1.88 -15.43 7.20
N LEU A 195 2.41 -16.59 7.59
CA LEU A 195 2.02 -17.26 8.85
C LEU A 195 2.37 -16.39 10.07
N PHE A 196 3.55 -15.77 10.07
CA PHE A 196 3.92 -14.79 11.08
C PHE A 196 2.97 -13.58 11.09
N ALA A 197 2.54 -13.10 9.92
CA ALA A 197 1.55 -12.02 9.82
C ALA A 197 0.22 -12.37 10.50
N ILE A 198 -0.27 -13.60 10.30
CA ILE A 198 -1.48 -14.12 10.95
C ILE A 198 -1.28 -14.11 12.47
N GLU A 199 -0.17 -14.69 12.96
CA GLU A 199 0.12 -14.82 14.39
C GLU A 199 0.20 -13.44 15.08
N GLN A 200 0.91 -12.49 14.47
CA GLN A 200 1.12 -11.17 15.05
C GLN A 200 -0.07 -10.21 14.85
N GLY A 201 -1.06 -10.59 14.02
CA GLY A 201 -2.26 -9.80 13.77
C GLY A 201 -1.98 -8.58 12.87
N TYR A 202 -1.28 -8.78 11.77
CA TYR A 202 -1.11 -7.75 10.73
C TYR A 202 -2.45 -7.41 10.06
N ASP A 203 -2.58 -6.17 9.61
CA ASP A 203 -3.81 -5.64 9.04
C ASP A 203 -3.83 -5.72 7.51
N PHE A 204 -2.67 -5.83 6.87
CA PHE A 204 -2.50 -5.94 5.41
C PHE A 204 -1.28 -6.78 5.05
N ILE A 205 -1.33 -7.43 3.89
CA ILE A 205 -0.16 -8.04 3.22
C ILE A 205 0.03 -7.39 1.86
N ALA A 206 1.20 -6.84 1.58
CA ALA A 206 1.62 -6.41 0.26
C ALA A 206 2.44 -7.52 -0.41
N ALA A 207 1.89 -8.04 -1.50
CA ALA A 207 2.45 -9.14 -2.29
C ALA A 207 3.37 -8.59 -3.38
N SER A 208 4.66 -8.92 -3.29
CA SER A 208 5.69 -8.49 -4.25
C SER A 208 5.62 -9.26 -5.57
N PHE A 209 6.10 -8.63 -6.65
CA PHE A 209 6.26 -9.23 -7.97
C PHE A 209 5.00 -9.91 -8.53
N VAL A 210 3.82 -9.31 -8.30
CA VAL A 210 2.53 -9.87 -8.74
C VAL A 210 2.37 -9.68 -10.25
N ARG A 211 2.21 -10.81 -10.95
CA ARG A 211 2.10 -10.86 -12.41
C ARG A 211 0.71 -11.17 -12.93
N ASN A 212 -0.11 -11.86 -12.14
CA ASN A 212 -1.43 -12.34 -12.55
C ASN A 212 -2.33 -12.57 -11.33
N ALA A 213 -3.61 -12.88 -11.60
CA ALA A 213 -4.60 -13.11 -10.53
C ALA A 213 -4.28 -14.33 -9.63
N ALA A 214 -3.58 -15.35 -10.15
CA ALA A 214 -3.28 -16.57 -9.40
C ALA A 214 -2.33 -16.28 -8.23
N CYS A 215 -1.37 -15.36 -8.38
CA CYS A 215 -0.47 -14.95 -7.31
C CYS A 215 -1.22 -14.50 -6.04
N ILE A 216 -2.31 -13.76 -6.25
CA ILE A 216 -3.14 -13.24 -5.15
C ILE A 216 -4.04 -14.31 -4.57
N GLN A 217 -4.55 -15.21 -5.40
CA GLN A 217 -5.37 -16.33 -4.95
C GLN A 217 -4.58 -17.29 -4.06
N GLU A 218 -3.32 -17.60 -4.40
CA GLU A 218 -2.47 -18.47 -3.59
C GLU A 218 -2.27 -17.92 -2.17
N ILE A 219 -2.00 -16.62 -2.02
CA ILE A 219 -1.89 -15.96 -0.71
C ILE A 219 -3.22 -16.03 0.05
N LYS A 220 -4.35 -15.77 -0.63
CA LYS A 220 -5.67 -15.84 -0.01
C LYS A 220 -6.05 -17.24 0.46
N GLU A 221 -5.69 -18.27 -0.31
CA GLU A 221 -5.91 -19.67 0.08
C GLU A 221 -5.13 -20.03 1.34
N ILE A 222 -3.88 -19.56 1.49
CA ILE A 222 -3.12 -19.72 2.73
C ILE A 222 -3.84 -19.06 3.91
N LEU A 223 -4.28 -17.81 3.75
CA LEU A 223 -5.01 -17.08 4.78
C LEU A 223 -6.31 -17.80 5.19
N TRP A 224 -7.12 -18.22 4.21
CA TRP A 224 -8.39 -18.90 4.45
C TRP A 224 -8.21 -20.28 5.09
N SER A 225 -7.12 -21.00 4.77
CA SER A 225 -6.80 -22.27 5.44
C SER A 225 -6.47 -22.12 6.93
N HIS A 226 -6.22 -20.88 7.39
CA HIS A 226 -5.98 -20.51 8.79
C HIS A 226 -7.13 -19.65 9.37
N ASP A 227 -8.34 -19.72 8.80
CA ASP A 227 -9.51 -18.94 9.22
C ASP A 227 -9.25 -17.41 9.29
N CYS A 228 -8.36 -16.92 8.42
CA CYS A 228 -7.93 -15.53 8.37
C CYS A 228 -8.30 -14.89 7.02
N ASP A 229 -8.58 -13.59 7.01
CA ASP A 229 -8.93 -12.83 5.79
C ASP A 229 -8.23 -11.45 5.81
N ILE A 230 -6.89 -11.47 5.95
CA ILE A 230 -6.06 -10.26 5.86
C ILE A 230 -6.15 -9.72 4.41
N PRO A 231 -6.52 -8.46 4.19
CA PRO A 231 -6.53 -7.86 2.86
C PRO A 231 -5.17 -7.93 2.16
N VAL A 232 -5.16 -8.42 0.91
CA VAL A 232 -3.95 -8.56 0.10
C VAL A 232 -3.84 -7.42 -0.93
N ILE A 233 -2.74 -6.69 -0.88
CA ILE A 233 -2.39 -5.59 -1.76
C ILE A 233 -1.39 -6.09 -2.81
N ALA A 234 -1.75 -6.06 -4.09
CA ALA A 234 -0.83 -6.49 -5.14
C ALA A 234 0.17 -5.38 -5.49
N LYS A 235 1.47 -5.66 -5.45
CA LYS A 235 2.50 -4.76 -5.95
C LYS A 235 2.73 -5.01 -7.43
N ILE A 236 2.52 -3.96 -8.23
CA ILE A 236 2.70 -4.01 -9.68
C ILE A 236 4.07 -3.42 -10.00
N GLU A 237 4.96 -4.29 -10.47
CA GLU A 237 6.40 -4.01 -10.58
C GLU A 237 6.95 -4.30 -11.97
N ASN A 238 6.19 -4.96 -12.86
CA ASN A 238 6.69 -5.35 -14.18
C ASN A 238 5.62 -5.27 -15.28
N ALA A 239 6.07 -5.45 -16.52
CA ALA A 239 5.21 -5.39 -17.71
C ALA A 239 4.05 -6.41 -17.70
N GLU A 240 4.29 -7.63 -17.19
CA GLU A 240 3.26 -8.68 -17.13
C GLU A 240 2.14 -8.29 -16.15
N GLY A 241 2.47 -7.79 -14.96
CA GLY A 241 1.49 -7.29 -14.00
C GLY A 241 0.70 -6.08 -14.53
N ILE A 242 1.34 -5.22 -15.33
CA ILE A 242 0.65 -4.11 -16.02
C ILE A 242 -0.34 -4.63 -17.06
N ALA A 243 0.06 -5.63 -17.87
CA ALA A 243 -0.80 -6.23 -18.87
C ALA A 243 -2.02 -6.92 -18.25
N ASN A 244 -1.85 -7.56 -17.09
CA ASN A 244 -2.89 -8.28 -16.36
C ASN A 244 -3.60 -7.44 -15.29
N ILE A 245 -3.43 -6.12 -15.30
CA ILE A 245 -3.88 -5.25 -14.20
C ILE A 245 -5.39 -5.40 -13.88
N ASP A 246 -6.24 -5.61 -14.89
CA ASP A 246 -7.68 -5.70 -14.69
C ASP A 246 -8.11 -6.95 -13.93
N GLU A 247 -7.48 -8.10 -14.21
CA GLU A 247 -7.75 -9.34 -13.48
C GLU A 247 -7.15 -9.33 -12.07
N ILE A 248 -5.98 -8.71 -11.90
CA ILE A 248 -5.33 -8.54 -10.59
C ILE A 248 -6.22 -7.67 -9.70
N ILE A 249 -6.65 -6.49 -10.16
CA ILE A 249 -7.55 -5.60 -9.42
C ILE A 249 -8.83 -6.32 -8.97
N LYS A 250 -9.35 -7.24 -9.79
CA LYS A 250 -10.59 -7.98 -9.48
C LYS A 250 -10.44 -8.88 -8.26
N VAL A 251 -9.27 -9.52 -8.08
CA VAL A 251 -9.03 -10.50 -7.00
C VAL A 251 -8.31 -9.89 -5.79
N SER A 252 -7.54 -8.82 -5.96
CA SER A 252 -6.83 -8.11 -4.90
C SER A 252 -7.76 -7.25 -4.05
N ASP A 253 -7.35 -6.93 -2.82
CA ASP A 253 -8.08 -6.01 -1.95
C ASP A 253 -7.65 -4.55 -2.12
N GLY A 254 -6.47 -4.33 -2.69
CA GLY A 254 -5.95 -3.06 -3.18
C GLY A 254 -4.73 -3.27 -4.07
N ILE A 255 -4.16 -2.18 -4.59
CA ILE A 255 -2.96 -2.21 -5.44
C ILE A 255 -1.90 -1.27 -4.86
N MET A 256 -0.63 -1.61 -5.02
CA MET A 256 0.51 -0.73 -4.79
C MET A 256 1.25 -0.51 -6.11
N VAL A 257 1.39 0.75 -6.52
CA VAL A 257 2.19 1.16 -7.67
C VAL A 257 3.63 1.34 -7.20
N ALA A 258 4.47 0.34 -7.42
CA ALA A 258 5.86 0.30 -6.98
C ALA A 258 6.79 0.87 -8.06
N ARG A 259 6.94 2.20 -8.06
CA ARG A 259 7.52 2.96 -9.18
C ARG A 259 9.01 2.72 -9.41
N GLY A 260 9.75 2.48 -8.33
CA GLY A 260 11.17 2.14 -8.37
C GLY A 260 11.38 0.83 -9.12
N ASP A 261 10.76 -0.24 -8.64
CA ASP A 261 10.84 -1.57 -9.27
C ASP A 261 10.28 -1.56 -10.69
N MET A 262 9.13 -0.91 -10.89
CA MET A 262 8.52 -0.72 -12.20
C MET A 262 9.44 0.03 -13.18
N GLY A 263 10.11 1.09 -12.73
CA GLY A 263 11.00 1.89 -13.57
C GLY A 263 12.28 1.16 -14.02
N VAL A 264 12.59 0.00 -13.41
CA VAL A 264 13.66 -0.90 -13.89
C VAL A 264 13.14 -1.78 -15.04
N GLU A 265 11.91 -2.29 -14.92
CA GLU A 265 11.32 -3.26 -15.87
C GLU A 265 10.69 -2.59 -17.11
N ILE A 266 10.30 -1.33 -17.02
CA ILE A 266 9.69 -0.58 -18.13
C ILE A 266 10.36 0.79 -18.30
N PRO A 267 10.27 1.43 -19.48
CA PRO A 267 10.85 2.74 -19.69
C PRO A 267 10.34 3.78 -18.69
N ALA A 268 11.24 4.49 -18.03
CA ALA A 268 10.91 5.44 -16.96
C ALA A 268 9.92 6.53 -17.41
N GLN A 269 9.96 6.94 -18.68
CA GLN A 269 9.02 7.91 -19.25
C GLN A 269 7.56 7.40 -19.32
N ASP A 270 7.34 6.09 -19.30
CA ASP A 270 6.00 5.49 -19.37
C ASP A 270 5.37 5.34 -17.97
N VAL A 271 6.19 5.26 -16.92
CA VAL A 271 5.76 5.07 -15.52
C VAL A 271 4.68 6.08 -15.09
N PRO A 272 4.78 7.40 -15.37
CA PRO A 272 3.74 8.35 -14.97
C PRO A 272 2.38 8.06 -15.62
N HIS A 273 2.35 7.60 -16.88
CA HIS A 273 1.09 7.26 -17.55
C HIS A 273 0.47 6.00 -16.94
N ILE A 274 1.29 5.00 -16.65
CA ILE A 274 0.85 3.71 -16.08
C ILE A 274 0.35 3.89 -14.65
N GLN A 275 1.01 4.71 -13.83
CA GLN A 275 0.52 5.11 -12.51
C GLN A 275 -0.91 5.66 -12.61
N LYS A 276 -1.14 6.66 -13.46
CA LYS A 276 -2.47 7.28 -13.65
C LYS A 276 -3.51 6.26 -14.07
N MET A 277 -3.15 5.37 -15.00
CA MET A 277 -4.02 4.30 -15.49
C MET A 277 -4.41 3.33 -14.35
N ILE A 278 -3.44 2.86 -13.56
CA ILE A 278 -3.67 1.93 -12.44
C ILE A 278 -4.55 2.58 -11.37
N ILE A 279 -4.23 3.81 -10.94
CA ILE A 279 -4.98 4.53 -9.91
C ILE A 279 -6.44 4.73 -10.36
N LYS A 280 -6.66 5.16 -11.61
CA LYS A 280 -8.00 5.33 -12.17
C LYS A 280 -8.80 4.03 -12.18
N LYS A 281 -8.19 2.92 -12.57
CA LYS A 281 -8.84 1.59 -12.57
C LYS A 281 -9.17 1.12 -11.14
N CYS A 282 -8.28 1.33 -10.18
CA CYS A 282 -8.52 1.00 -8.77
C CYS A 282 -9.70 1.81 -8.20
N ASN A 283 -9.72 3.11 -8.45
CA ASN A 283 -10.82 3.99 -8.06
C ASN A 283 -12.15 3.53 -8.67
N ALA A 284 -12.18 3.26 -9.98
CA ALA A 284 -13.37 2.73 -10.66
C ALA A 284 -13.88 1.41 -10.05
N ALA A 285 -12.96 0.54 -9.62
CA ALA A 285 -13.25 -0.76 -9.01
C ALA A 285 -13.53 -0.72 -7.49
N TYR A 286 -13.54 0.46 -6.87
CA TYR A 286 -13.67 0.64 -5.42
C TYR A 286 -12.56 -0.03 -4.60
N LYS A 287 -11.35 -0.17 -5.17
CA LYS A 287 -10.17 -0.76 -4.53
C LYS A 287 -9.21 0.34 -4.08
N PRO A 288 -8.66 0.29 -2.86
CA PRO A 288 -7.61 1.21 -2.44
C PRO A 288 -6.35 1.04 -3.29
N VAL A 289 -5.63 2.14 -3.47
CA VAL A 289 -4.37 2.19 -4.21
C VAL A 289 -3.34 3.00 -3.44
N ILE A 290 -2.12 2.48 -3.41
CA ILE A 290 -0.94 3.06 -2.75
C ILE A 290 0.04 3.48 -3.83
N THR A 291 0.54 4.71 -3.77
CA THR A 291 1.69 5.15 -4.57
C THR A 291 2.96 5.00 -3.74
N ALA A 292 3.90 4.20 -4.21
CA ALA A 292 5.08 3.78 -3.46
C ALA A 292 6.39 4.11 -4.15
N THR A 293 7.46 4.21 -3.35
CA THR A 293 8.87 4.46 -3.70
C THR A 293 9.12 5.82 -4.36
N GLN A 294 10.36 6.33 -4.29
CA GLN A 294 10.79 7.60 -4.91
C GLN A 294 9.91 8.82 -4.58
N MET A 295 9.30 8.88 -3.39
CA MET A 295 8.44 10.00 -3.02
C MET A 295 9.25 11.19 -2.50
N LEU A 296 10.01 11.01 -1.41
CA LEU A 296 10.84 12.04 -0.79
C LEU A 296 12.27 11.53 -0.53
N ASP A 297 12.83 10.71 -1.45
CA ASP A 297 14.11 9.98 -1.27
C ASP A 297 15.27 10.87 -0.79
N SER A 298 15.36 12.09 -1.29
CA SER A 298 16.41 13.04 -0.92
C SER A 298 16.39 13.35 0.59
N MET A 299 15.25 13.19 1.26
CA MET A 299 15.10 13.38 2.70
C MET A 299 15.76 12.30 3.57
N MET A 300 16.20 11.19 2.97
CA MET A 300 17.12 10.27 3.65
C MET A 300 18.42 10.97 4.07
N ARG A 301 18.86 11.95 3.27
CA ARG A 301 20.14 12.66 3.46
C ARG A 301 19.96 14.12 3.85
N ASN A 302 18.84 14.74 3.48
CA ASN A 302 18.59 16.18 3.60
C ASN A 302 17.35 16.47 4.46
N PRO A 303 17.30 17.60 5.19
CA PRO A 303 16.14 17.95 6.01
C PRO A 303 14.94 18.50 5.21
N ARG A 304 15.08 18.68 3.89
CA ARG A 304 14.04 19.18 2.99
C ARG A 304 14.11 18.45 1.65
N PRO A 305 12.97 18.18 1.00
CA PRO A 305 12.95 17.56 -0.32
C PRO A 305 13.26 18.57 -1.41
N THR A 306 13.46 18.06 -2.62
CA THR A 306 13.49 18.86 -3.84
C THR A 306 12.07 19.30 -4.24
N ARG A 307 11.97 20.34 -5.08
CA ARG A 307 10.67 20.76 -5.65
C ARG A 307 10.06 19.70 -6.57
N ALA A 308 10.91 18.89 -7.21
CA ALA A 308 10.47 17.79 -8.07
C ALA A 308 9.76 16.71 -7.25
N GLU A 309 10.33 16.29 -6.14
CA GLU A 309 9.73 15.33 -5.21
C GLU A 309 8.39 15.82 -4.63
N VAL A 310 8.31 17.10 -4.22
CA VAL A 310 7.05 17.69 -3.76
C VAL A 310 5.99 17.66 -4.87
N THR A 311 6.37 17.98 -6.10
CA THR A 311 5.47 17.96 -7.26
C THR A 311 5.01 16.54 -7.58
N ASP A 312 5.88 15.55 -7.42
CA ASP A 312 5.59 14.14 -7.64
C ASP A 312 4.59 13.59 -6.61
N VAL A 313 4.80 13.88 -5.31
CA VAL A 313 3.83 13.58 -4.25
C VAL A 313 2.47 14.23 -4.55
N ALA A 314 2.46 15.52 -4.90
CA ALA A 314 1.22 16.23 -5.22
C ALA A 314 0.50 15.59 -6.43
N ASN A 315 1.23 15.20 -7.48
CA ASN A 315 0.65 14.53 -8.64
C ASN A 315 0.07 13.16 -8.31
N ALA A 316 0.68 12.37 -7.43
CA ALA A 316 0.08 11.12 -6.95
C ALA A 316 -1.28 11.36 -6.27
N ILE A 317 -1.42 12.48 -5.54
CA ILE A 317 -2.67 12.89 -4.89
C ILE A 317 -3.69 13.38 -5.92
N TYR A 318 -3.29 14.23 -6.88
CA TYR A 318 -4.15 14.64 -7.99
C TYR A 318 -4.65 13.46 -8.82
N ASP A 319 -3.84 12.42 -8.98
CA ASP A 319 -4.23 11.18 -9.65
C ASP A 319 -5.31 10.40 -8.90
N GLY A 320 -5.48 10.69 -7.61
CA GLY A 320 -6.52 10.10 -6.76
C GLY A 320 -6.05 8.91 -5.94
N THR A 321 -4.76 8.83 -5.60
CA THR A 321 -4.23 7.80 -4.70
C THR A 321 -4.93 7.83 -3.34
N ASP A 322 -5.00 6.70 -2.62
CA ASP A 322 -5.51 6.69 -1.25
C ASP A 322 -4.41 6.87 -0.23
N ALA A 323 -3.23 6.35 -0.54
CA ALA A 323 -2.07 6.45 0.34
C ALA A 323 -0.78 6.71 -0.43
N VAL A 324 0.12 7.43 0.22
CA VAL A 324 1.50 7.66 -0.20
C VAL A 324 2.44 6.99 0.81
N MET A 325 3.57 6.48 0.32
CA MET A 325 4.46 5.65 1.15
C MET A 325 5.89 6.18 1.21
N LEU A 326 6.38 6.35 2.43
CA LEU A 326 7.79 6.59 2.75
C LEU A 326 8.50 5.24 2.95
N SER A 327 9.65 5.10 2.31
CA SER A 327 10.47 3.89 2.26
C SER A 327 11.73 4.07 3.11
N GLY A 328 12.88 4.35 2.49
CA GLY A 328 14.14 4.55 3.20
C GLY A 328 14.12 5.80 4.09
N GLU A 329 13.27 6.78 3.77
CA GLU A 329 13.13 8.06 4.47
C GLU A 329 12.85 7.85 5.97
N THR A 330 11.91 6.98 6.31
CA THR A 330 11.55 6.68 7.71
C THR A 330 12.34 5.52 8.29
N ALA A 331 12.66 4.52 7.47
CA ALA A 331 13.31 3.30 7.94
C ALA A 331 14.75 3.54 8.43
N GLN A 332 15.54 4.29 7.66
CA GLN A 332 16.98 4.48 7.89
C GLN A 332 17.51 5.89 7.54
N GLY A 333 16.64 6.82 7.12
CA GLY A 333 17.00 8.18 6.77
C GLY A 333 17.42 9.04 7.96
N LYS A 334 18.15 10.13 7.74
CA LYS A 334 18.56 11.04 8.83
C LYS A 334 17.41 11.86 9.42
N TYR A 335 16.31 12.02 8.68
CA TYR A 335 15.21 12.93 9.01
C TYR A 335 13.83 12.24 8.92
N PRO A 336 13.60 11.15 9.67
CA PRO A 336 12.38 10.35 9.55
C PRO A 336 11.12 11.14 9.95
N LEU A 337 11.17 11.91 11.03
CA LEU A 337 10.01 12.70 11.49
C LEU A 337 9.70 13.85 10.53
N GLU A 338 10.71 14.54 10.03
CA GLU A 338 10.56 15.63 9.07
C GLU A 338 9.98 15.12 7.74
N ALA A 339 10.37 13.92 7.29
CA ALA A 339 9.80 13.31 6.10
C ALA A 339 8.29 13.05 6.26
N VAL A 340 7.84 12.54 7.42
CA VAL A 340 6.41 12.34 7.70
C VAL A 340 5.67 13.68 7.73
N LYS A 341 6.21 14.69 8.43
CA LYS A 341 5.62 16.04 8.49
C LYS A 341 5.52 16.68 7.12
N MET A 342 6.57 16.55 6.30
CA MET A 342 6.58 17.07 4.94
C MET A 342 5.54 16.37 4.06
N MET A 343 5.46 15.04 4.12
CA MET A 343 4.46 14.27 3.38
C MET A 343 3.04 14.68 3.78
N ALA A 344 2.77 14.85 5.07
CA ALA A 344 1.49 15.36 5.58
C ALA A 344 1.19 16.76 5.04
N GLN A 345 2.14 17.69 5.15
CA GLN A 345 1.96 19.07 4.69
C GLN A 345 1.68 19.16 3.18
N VAL A 346 2.38 18.36 2.36
CA VAL A 346 2.12 18.30 0.93
C VAL A 346 0.72 17.76 0.67
N ALA A 347 0.29 16.72 1.40
CA ALA A 347 -1.05 16.18 1.25
C ALA A 347 -2.14 17.19 1.59
N GLU A 348 -2.05 17.83 2.75
CA GLU A 348 -3.03 18.85 3.18
C GLU A 348 -3.09 20.03 2.22
N THR A 349 -1.94 20.50 1.75
CA THR A 349 -1.87 21.64 0.82
C THR A 349 -2.48 21.27 -0.53
N THR A 350 -2.14 20.09 -1.06
CA THR A 350 -2.62 19.62 -2.37
C THR A 350 -4.13 19.39 -2.35
N GLU A 351 -4.65 18.84 -1.25
CA GLU A 351 -6.07 18.50 -1.11
C GLU A 351 -7.00 19.71 -1.11
N GLN A 352 -6.52 20.89 -0.69
CA GLN A 352 -7.27 22.15 -0.79
C GLN A 352 -7.52 22.59 -2.23
N HIS A 353 -6.72 22.07 -3.17
CA HIS A 353 -6.79 22.38 -4.60
C HIS A 353 -7.33 21.22 -5.44
N LEU A 354 -7.80 20.14 -4.81
CA LEU A 354 -8.45 19.06 -5.53
C LEU A 354 -9.78 19.53 -6.12
N ASP A 355 -9.91 19.43 -7.43
CA ASP A 355 -11.20 19.59 -8.09
C ASP A 355 -12.01 18.31 -7.90
N LEU A 356 -12.82 18.28 -6.84
CA LEU A 356 -13.66 17.15 -6.48
C LEU A 356 -14.88 17.11 -7.41
N HIS A 357 -14.66 16.71 -8.67
CA HIS A 357 -15.72 16.51 -9.66
C HIS A 357 -16.56 15.25 -9.32
N LEU A 358 -17.47 15.40 -8.34
CA LEU A 358 -18.37 14.33 -7.85
C LEU A 358 -19.11 13.60 -8.99
N LEU A 359 -19.50 14.33 -10.04
CA LEU A 359 -20.20 13.79 -11.21
C LEU A 359 -19.29 12.94 -12.11
N GLU A 360 -17.99 13.24 -12.19
CA GLU A 360 -17.04 12.43 -12.96
C GLU A 360 -16.65 11.17 -12.20
N ASN A 361 -16.44 11.29 -10.88
CA ASN A 361 -16.20 10.13 -10.01
C ASN A 361 -17.37 9.15 -10.04
N ALA A 362 -18.62 9.65 -9.99
CA ALA A 362 -19.81 8.82 -10.13
C ALA A 362 -19.87 8.10 -11.49
N LYS A 363 -19.40 8.73 -12.58
CA LYS A 363 -19.35 8.13 -13.93
C LYS A 363 -18.24 7.08 -14.09
N LEU A 364 -17.15 7.15 -13.31
CA LEU A 364 -16.07 6.16 -13.34
C LEU A 364 -16.52 4.78 -12.85
N HIS A 365 -17.59 4.71 -12.07
CA HIS A 365 -18.06 3.45 -11.49
C HIS A 365 -19.02 2.71 -12.42
N SER A 366 -18.50 1.70 -13.12
CA SER A 366 -19.27 0.88 -14.08
C SER A 366 -20.25 -0.10 -13.43
N ARG A 367 -20.15 -0.36 -12.11
CA ARG A 367 -20.98 -1.36 -11.39
C ARG A 367 -22.18 -0.72 -10.70
N ARG A 368 -23.34 -0.81 -11.36
CA ARG A 368 -24.66 -0.36 -10.87
C ARG A 368 -25.28 -1.32 -9.83
N GLY A 369 -24.58 -1.59 -8.74
CA GLY A 369 -25.12 -2.33 -7.59
C GLY A 369 -25.88 -1.42 -6.61
N ILE A 370 -26.77 -1.99 -5.80
CA ILE A 370 -27.55 -1.25 -4.78
C ILE A 370 -26.63 -0.37 -3.91
N SER A 371 -25.54 -0.94 -3.39
CA SER A 371 -24.60 -0.20 -2.53
C SER A 371 -23.91 0.95 -3.24
N SER A 372 -23.52 0.78 -4.51
CA SER A 372 -22.95 1.89 -5.30
C SER A 372 -23.98 3.00 -5.52
N ALA A 373 -25.23 2.65 -5.87
CA ALA A 373 -26.29 3.65 -6.10
C ALA A 373 -26.60 4.45 -4.81
N VAL A 374 -26.71 3.75 -3.68
CA VAL A 374 -26.96 4.36 -2.37
C VAL A 374 -25.78 5.22 -1.93
N SER A 375 -24.54 4.77 -2.09
CA SER A 375 -23.36 5.57 -1.76
C SER A 375 -23.24 6.84 -2.62
N ASN A 376 -23.53 6.74 -3.93
CA ASN A 376 -23.56 7.92 -4.81
C ASN A 376 -24.64 8.92 -4.36
N ALA A 377 -25.84 8.44 -4.05
CA ALA A 377 -26.91 9.29 -3.55
C ALA A 377 -26.53 9.94 -2.20
N ALA A 378 -25.89 9.21 -1.29
CA ALA A 378 -25.44 9.75 -0.01
C ALA A 378 -24.44 10.90 -0.19
N VAL A 379 -23.45 10.72 -1.07
CA VAL A 379 -22.47 11.77 -1.40
C VAL A 379 -23.12 12.97 -2.07
N SER A 380 -24.05 12.74 -3.01
CA SER A 380 -24.79 13.83 -3.65
C SER A 380 -25.64 14.60 -2.65
N THR A 381 -26.34 13.92 -1.75
CA THR A 381 -27.16 14.55 -0.70
C THR A 381 -26.28 15.33 0.27
N ALA A 382 -25.13 14.79 0.68
CA ALA A 382 -24.19 15.48 1.56
C ALA A 382 -23.68 16.78 0.92
N ALA A 383 -23.35 16.75 -0.37
CA ALA A 383 -22.94 17.95 -1.11
C ALA A 383 -24.09 18.97 -1.23
N SER A 384 -25.30 18.54 -1.58
CA SER A 384 -26.45 19.44 -1.74
C SER A 384 -26.89 20.11 -0.44
N LEU A 385 -26.74 19.42 0.70
CA LEU A 385 -27.09 19.95 2.02
C LEU A 385 -25.95 20.68 2.71
N ASN A 386 -24.78 20.76 2.06
CA ASN A 386 -23.54 21.24 2.68
C ASN A 386 -23.29 20.55 4.05
N ALA A 387 -23.53 19.24 4.09
CA ALA A 387 -23.39 18.47 5.32
C ALA A 387 -21.96 18.53 5.84
N LYS A 388 -21.78 18.55 7.16
CA LYS A 388 -20.47 18.55 7.80
C LYS A 388 -19.71 17.25 7.54
N ALA A 389 -20.41 16.12 7.66
CA ALA A 389 -19.82 14.80 7.60
C ALA A 389 -20.75 13.76 6.94
N ILE A 390 -20.12 12.72 6.39
CA ILE A 390 -20.78 11.48 5.98
C ILE A 390 -20.38 10.38 6.97
N ILE A 391 -21.32 9.93 7.79
CA ILE A 391 -21.10 8.91 8.82
C ILE A 391 -21.48 7.54 8.26
N CYS A 392 -20.54 6.59 8.36
CA CYS A 392 -20.60 5.27 7.76
C CYS A 392 -20.48 4.17 8.83
N PRO A 393 -21.57 3.82 9.55
CA PRO A 393 -21.56 2.64 10.41
C PRO A 393 -21.28 1.38 9.60
N THR A 394 -20.32 0.57 10.04
CA THR A 394 -19.81 -0.56 9.26
C THR A 394 -19.19 -1.65 10.13
N MET A 395 -19.48 -2.91 9.78
CA MET A 395 -18.89 -4.10 10.44
C MET A 395 -17.66 -4.65 9.73
N SER A 396 -17.41 -4.22 8.49
CA SER A 396 -16.31 -4.73 7.64
C SER A 396 -15.48 -3.63 6.98
N GLY A 397 -15.86 -2.36 7.14
CA GLY A 397 -15.25 -1.23 6.43
C GLY A 397 -15.81 -1.00 5.02
N PHE A 398 -16.64 -1.90 4.49
CA PHE A 398 -17.12 -1.84 3.11
C PHE A 398 -17.82 -0.53 2.74
N THR A 399 -18.78 -0.06 3.56
CA THR A 399 -19.49 1.20 3.31
C THR A 399 -18.54 2.40 3.29
N ALA A 400 -17.66 2.50 4.29
CA ALA A 400 -16.68 3.58 4.38
C ALA A 400 -15.74 3.60 3.16
N ARG A 401 -15.33 2.42 2.66
CA ARG A 401 -14.54 2.29 1.42
C ARG A 401 -15.30 2.78 0.19
N LEU A 402 -16.59 2.45 0.04
CA LEU A 402 -17.39 2.94 -1.09
C LEU A 402 -17.47 4.46 -1.11
N ILE A 403 -17.75 5.07 0.04
CA ILE A 403 -17.82 6.54 0.18
C ILE A 403 -16.46 7.18 -0.06
N SER A 404 -15.39 6.61 0.50
CA SER A 404 -14.00 7.04 0.27
C SER A 404 -13.65 7.13 -1.22
N LYS A 405 -14.07 6.15 -2.01
CA LYS A 405 -13.78 6.06 -3.45
C LYS A 405 -14.54 7.07 -4.31
N LEU A 406 -15.64 7.63 -3.80
CA LEU A 406 -16.35 8.74 -4.42
C LEU A 406 -15.67 10.09 -4.15
N LYS A 407 -14.67 10.10 -3.25
CA LYS A 407 -13.84 11.25 -2.87
C LYS A 407 -14.67 12.49 -2.51
N PRO A 408 -15.64 12.40 -1.56
CA PRO A 408 -16.43 13.56 -1.14
C PRO A 408 -15.59 14.63 -0.45
N ALA A 409 -16.02 15.88 -0.57
CA ALA A 409 -15.43 17.02 0.12
C ALA A 409 -15.63 16.90 1.65
N GLN A 410 -16.77 16.37 2.07
CA GLN A 410 -17.13 16.16 3.47
C GLN A 410 -16.17 15.21 4.20
N THR A 411 -16.07 15.37 5.51
CA THR A 411 -15.36 14.41 6.38
C THR A 411 -16.09 13.07 6.36
N ILE A 412 -15.35 11.97 6.16
CA ILE A 412 -15.94 10.63 6.18
C ILE A 412 -15.63 10.02 7.54
N ILE A 413 -16.67 9.65 8.29
CA ILE A 413 -16.51 9.02 9.60
C ILE A 413 -16.86 7.54 9.46
N GLY A 414 -15.88 6.66 9.65
CA GLY A 414 -16.08 5.21 9.62
C GLY A 414 -16.31 4.69 11.04
N ALA A 415 -17.57 4.42 11.39
CA ALA A 415 -17.93 3.99 12.74
C ALA A 415 -18.04 2.46 12.82
N SER A 416 -17.28 1.83 13.72
CA SER A 416 -17.26 0.35 13.83
C SER A 416 -17.02 -0.10 15.27
N PRO A 417 -17.65 -1.20 15.72
CA PRO A 417 -17.32 -1.85 16.99
C PRO A 417 -16.09 -2.76 16.90
N ASN A 418 -15.53 -2.99 15.72
CA ASN A 418 -14.43 -3.94 15.50
C ASN A 418 -13.10 -3.19 15.30
N GLU A 419 -12.11 -3.46 16.16
CA GLU A 419 -10.79 -2.80 16.12
C GLU A 419 -10.02 -3.08 14.82
N ASP A 420 -10.09 -4.30 14.30
CA ASP A 420 -9.44 -4.66 13.03
C ASP A 420 -10.03 -3.86 11.86
N VAL A 421 -11.33 -3.57 11.90
CA VAL A 421 -12.00 -2.75 10.88
C VAL A 421 -11.56 -1.29 10.98
N LEU A 422 -11.36 -0.75 12.18
CA LEU A 422 -10.81 0.60 12.36
C LEU A 422 -9.43 0.71 11.71
N ARG A 423 -8.58 -0.30 11.88
CA ARG A 423 -7.25 -0.36 11.25
C ARG A 423 -7.32 -0.57 9.74
N LYS A 424 -8.22 -1.43 9.25
CA LYS A 424 -8.47 -1.56 7.79
C LYS A 424 -8.88 -0.24 7.15
N MET A 425 -9.64 0.60 7.86
CA MET A 425 -10.05 1.92 7.36
C MET A 425 -8.90 2.94 7.30
N GLN A 426 -7.74 2.65 7.88
CA GLN A 426 -6.55 3.50 7.71
C GLN A 426 -5.97 3.51 6.29
N LEU A 427 -6.40 2.60 5.43
CA LEU A 427 -6.04 2.64 4.01
C LEU A 427 -7.07 3.38 3.15
N TYR A 428 -8.21 3.80 3.72
CA TYR A 428 -9.29 4.41 2.96
C TYR A 428 -9.16 5.93 3.00
N TRP A 429 -8.98 6.54 1.83
CA TRP A 429 -8.86 7.99 1.68
C TRP A 429 -10.00 8.74 2.39
N GLY A 430 -9.65 9.75 3.17
CA GLY A 430 -10.58 10.64 3.85
C GLY A 430 -11.34 10.04 5.03
N VAL A 431 -11.19 8.73 5.30
CA VAL A 431 -11.92 8.06 6.38
C VAL A 431 -11.23 8.30 7.72
N ARG A 432 -12.02 8.76 8.69
CA ARG A 432 -11.69 8.86 10.12
C ARG A 432 -12.37 7.70 10.87
N PRO A 433 -11.62 6.67 11.27
CA PRO A 433 -12.19 5.53 11.98
C PRO A 433 -12.53 5.91 13.42
N LEU A 434 -13.75 5.61 13.86
CA LEU A 434 -14.22 5.80 15.23
C LEU A 434 -14.78 4.51 15.82
N LYS A 435 -14.37 4.20 17.05
CA LYS A 435 -14.83 3.03 17.78
C LYS A 435 -16.23 3.28 18.34
N THR A 436 -17.17 2.39 18.04
CA THR A 436 -18.51 2.40 18.66
C THR A 436 -18.72 1.15 19.53
N ALA A 437 -19.79 1.12 20.33
CA ALA A 437 -20.23 -0.15 20.91
C ALA A 437 -20.97 -1.01 19.89
N GLN A 438 -21.12 -2.30 20.21
CA GLN A 438 -21.92 -3.21 19.41
C GLN A 438 -23.40 -3.03 19.77
N GLU A 439 -24.18 -2.63 18.78
CA GLU A 439 -25.62 -2.37 18.92
C GLU A 439 -26.45 -3.36 18.09
N ARG A 440 -27.72 -3.54 18.46
CA ARG A 440 -28.63 -4.52 17.82
C ARG A 440 -29.70 -3.91 16.93
N SER A 441 -29.98 -2.62 17.07
CA SER A 441 -30.98 -1.90 16.28
C SER A 441 -30.31 -0.84 15.43
N SER A 442 -30.83 -0.64 14.22
CA SER A 442 -30.28 0.37 13.31
C SER A 442 -30.33 1.78 13.92
N ASP A 443 -31.41 2.14 14.63
CA ASP A 443 -31.51 3.46 15.27
C ASP A 443 -30.43 3.69 16.33
N MET A 444 -30.14 2.68 17.17
CA MET A 444 -29.06 2.80 18.17
C MET A 444 -27.68 2.84 17.51
N ILE A 445 -27.46 2.06 16.45
CA ILE A 445 -26.21 2.12 15.66
C ILE A 445 -25.98 3.55 15.14
N PHE A 446 -27.01 4.18 14.58
CA PHE A 446 -26.92 5.53 14.03
C PHE A 446 -26.72 6.58 15.12
N GLN A 447 -27.52 6.53 16.18
CA GLN A 447 -27.41 7.49 17.29
C GLN A 447 -26.03 7.41 17.94
N HIS A 448 -25.54 6.21 18.25
CA HIS A 448 -24.23 6.05 18.86
C HIS A 448 -23.08 6.50 17.93
N ALA A 449 -23.24 6.34 16.62
CA ALA A 449 -22.26 6.87 15.66
C ALA A 449 -22.23 8.41 15.62
N ILE A 450 -23.37 9.08 15.83
CA ILE A 450 -23.44 10.53 16.02
C ILE A 450 -22.76 10.91 17.33
N ASP A 451 -23.15 10.29 18.44
CA ASP A 451 -22.62 10.60 19.77
C ASP A 451 -21.09 10.48 19.80
N VAL A 452 -20.51 9.44 19.20
CA VAL A 452 -19.05 9.26 19.15
C VAL A 452 -18.39 10.28 18.21
N ALA A 453 -19.03 10.64 17.11
CA ALA A 453 -18.51 11.66 16.20
C ALA A 453 -18.50 13.06 16.83
N GLU A 454 -19.53 13.38 17.61
CA GLU A 454 -19.65 14.63 18.37
C GLU A 454 -18.61 14.67 19.50
N ASN A 455 -18.51 13.61 20.31
CA ASN A 455 -17.50 13.50 21.37
C ASN A 455 -16.06 13.56 20.84
N ALA A 456 -15.81 13.14 19.60
CA ALA A 456 -14.52 13.25 18.94
C ALA A 456 -14.26 14.64 18.32
N GLY A 457 -15.24 15.57 18.37
CA GLY A 457 -15.11 16.93 17.85
C GLY A 457 -15.19 17.05 16.32
N TYR A 458 -15.71 16.03 15.62
CA TYR A 458 -15.85 16.09 14.16
C TYR A 458 -17.14 16.77 13.69
N ILE A 459 -18.15 16.81 14.56
CA ILE A 459 -19.46 17.43 14.35
C ILE A 459 -19.93 18.08 15.66
N GLU A 460 -20.82 19.06 15.59
CA GLU A 460 -21.41 19.75 16.75
C GLU A 460 -22.92 19.95 16.60
N GLU A 461 -23.61 20.33 17.68
CA GLU A 461 -25.06 20.63 17.67
C GLU A 461 -25.41 21.63 16.55
N GLY A 462 -26.41 21.30 15.74
CA GLY A 462 -26.83 22.11 14.59
C GLY A 462 -26.11 21.78 13.26
N ASP A 463 -25.05 20.97 13.26
CA ASP A 463 -24.47 20.46 12.03
C ASP A 463 -25.45 19.51 11.31
N THR A 464 -25.50 19.58 9.98
CA THR A 464 -26.20 18.58 9.16
C THR A 464 -25.27 17.43 8.83
N VAL A 465 -25.70 16.19 9.08
CA VAL A 465 -24.95 14.97 8.74
C VAL A 465 -25.74 14.05 7.83
N VAL A 466 -25.02 13.34 6.96
CA VAL A 466 -25.58 12.24 6.14
C VAL A 466 -25.03 10.93 6.64
N MET A 467 -25.91 9.99 6.95
CA MET A 467 -25.56 8.64 7.37
C MET A 467 -25.86 7.65 6.26
N THR A 468 -24.96 6.71 6.02
CA THR A 468 -25.20 5.60 5.10
C THR A 468 -24.61 4.29 5.61
N GLY A 469 -25.34 3.20 5.41
CA GLY A 469 -25.01 1.90 5.99
C GLY A 469 -25.92 0.80 5.49
N GLY A 470 -25.71 -0.40 6.03
CA GLY A 470 -26.64 -1.51 5.89
C GLY A 470 -27.62 -1.57 7.06
N VAL A 471 -28.88 -1.89 6.78
CA VAL A 471 -29.85 -2.17 7.85
C VAL A 471 -29.42 -3.43 8.61
N ALA A 472 -29.54 -3.41 9.93
CA ALA A 472 -29.28 -4.59 10.76
C ALA A 472 -30.28 -5.69 10.35
N THR A 473 -29.78 -6.76 9.72
CA THR A 473 -30.56 -7.94 9.38
C THR A 473 -30.20 -9.07 10.35
N SER A 474 -31.15 -9.96 10.63
CA SER A 474 -31.00 -11.06 11.59
C SER A 474 -29.67 -11.81 11.39
N PRO A 475 -28.96 -12.22 12.46
CA PRO A 475 -27.65 -12.91 12.40
C PRO A 475 -27.65 -14.24 11.63
N THR A 476 -28.82 -14.70 11.17
CA THR A 476 -29.03 -15.95 10.42
C THR A 476 -28.90 -15.80 8.90
N SER A 477 -28.83 -14.59 8.34
CA SER A 477 -28.67 -14.44 6.90
C SER A 477 -27.20 -14.49 6.49
N SER A 478 -26.80 -15.54 5.78
CA SER A 478 -25.51 -15.74 5.10
C SER A 478 -25.21 -14.72 3.98
N ARG A 479 -25.94 -13.60 3.91
CA ARG A 479 -25.74 -12.56 2.90
C ARG A 479 -24.64 -11.61 3.36
N ARG A 480 -23.64 -11.40 2.49
CA ARG A 480 -22.67 -10.30 2.64
C ARG A 480 -23.42 -8.99 2.89
N GLY A 481 -23.07 -8.26 3.94
CA GLY A 481 -23.73 -7.00 4.33
C GLY A 481 -23.76 -6.01 3.16
N LEU A 482 -24.94 -5.47 2.88
CA LEU A 482 -25.17 -4.50 1.79
C LEU A 482 -25.32 -3.10 2.39
N THR A 483 -24.66 -2.10 1.81
CA THR A 483 -25.03 -0.69 2.03
C THR A 483 -26.32 -0.44 1.25
N ASN A 484 -27.40 -0.04 1.92
CA ASN A 484 -28.72 0.07 1.29
C ASN A 484 -29.63 1.17 1.88
N MET A 485 -29.11 2.00 2.80
CA MET A 485 -29.88 3.07 3.45
C MET A 485 -29.11 4.40 3.43
N ILE A 486 -29.88 5.49 3.38
CA ILE A 486 -29.43 6.86 3.61
C ILE A 486 -30.36 7.48 4.67
N ARG A 487 -29.78 8.18 5.63
CA ARG A 487 -30.51 8.98 6.61
C ARG A 487 -29.85 10.36 6.70
N VAL A 488 -30.66 11.40 6.78
CA VAL A 488 -30.21 12.78 6.97
C VAL A 488 -30.70 13.23 8.33
N GLN A 489 -29.84 13.90 9.09
CA GLN A 489 -30.16 14.36 10.44
C GLN A 489 -29.42 15.66 10.73
N SER A 490 -30.10 16.57 11.44
CA SER A 490 -29.43 17.65 12.17
C SER A 490 -29.01 17.09 13.52
N VAL A 491 -27.74 17.26 13.88
CA VAL A 491 -27.19 16.84 15.18
C VAL A 491 -27.88 17.62 16.29
#